data_AF-A0A4Y3PAP4-F1
#
_entry.id   AF-A0A4Y3PAP4-F1
#
_cell.length_a   1.000
_cell.length_b   1.000
_cell.length_c   1.000
_cell.angle_alpha   90.00
_cell.angle_beta   90.00
_cell.angle_gamma   90.00
#
_symmetry.space_group_name_H-M   'P 1'
#
loop_
_entity.id
_entity.type
_entity.pdbx_description
1 polymer ?
#
loop_
_entity_poly.entity_id
_entity_poly.type
_entity_poly.pdbx_seq_one_letter_code
_entity_poly.pdbx_strand_id
1 'polypeptide(L)'
;MWDAVQIGPFLLKMSTLAVIVSIATGFLAITFLVKKDRATRGALTELLSNAVLLGFLVWKFSYALFHLDQVVQNPSSLLYFSGGERGAWLAALAVLVYFSLRLRKKSVPVDLVAWAVATGSLAATGMYQLLTVLLEQSGFLYDVQQIVLCLLFLVWLQRARKQLNELAVWLMLLMWFAIGQVYVQFYVQPREAAFAGLSSEQLVYYGCALLLLFLSRRMTKRKGENADEV
;
A
#
# COMPACT_ATOMS: atom_id res chain seq x y z
N MET A 1 -15.41 -5.88 -24.31
CA MET A 1 -14.26 -5.32 -23.57
C MET A 1 -14.63 -3.89 -23.24
N TRP A 2 -14.82 -3.57 -21.95
CA TRP A 2 -15.29 -2.25 -21.52
C TRP A 2 -14.09 -1.49 -20.94
N ASP A 3 -13.21 -0.96 -21.79
CA ASP A 3 -11.97 -0.32 -21.33
C ASP A 3 -12.25 1.02 -20.62
N ALA A 4 -13.36 1.66 -20.99
CA ALA A 4 -13.89 2.83 -20.29
C ALA A 4 -15.41 2.93 -20.46
N VAL A 5 -16.07 3.49 -19.45
CA VAL A 5 -17.45 3.95 -19.55
C VAL A 5 -17.42 5.45 -19.81
N GLN A 6 -17.98 5.86 -20.95
CA GLN A 6 -18.18 7.27 -21.24
C GLN A 6 -19.53 7.71 -20.66
N ILE A 7 -19.49 8.57 -19.65
CA ILE A 7 -20.68 9.23 -19.08
C ILE A 7 -20.64 10.69 -19.54
N GLY A 8 -21.25 10.97 -20.70
CA GLY A 8 -21.22 12.29 -21.33
C GLY A 8 -19.80 12.69 -21.77
N PRO A 9 -19.27 13.88 -21.37
CA PRO A 9 -17.91 14.28 -21.71
C PRO A 9 -16.83 13.59 -20.86
N PHE A 10 -17.22 12.82 -19.83
CA PHE A 10 -16.28 12.16 -18.92
C PHE A 10 -16.02 10.71 -19.35
N LEU A 11 -14.75 10.41 -19.66
CA LEU A 11 -14.30 9.06 -19.96
C LEU A 11 -13.72 8.43 -18.68
N LEU A 12 -14.44 7.45 -18.13
CA LEU A 12 -14.09 6.83 -16.86
C LEU A 12 -13.51 5.43 -17.12
N LYS A 13 -12.20 5.30 -16.96
CA LYS A 13 -11.48 4.02 -17.16
C LYS A 13 -11.88 3.01 -16.08
N MET A 14 -12.11 1.75 -16.47
CA MET A 14 -12.44 0.70 -15.50
C MET A 14 -11.34 0.48 -14.46
N SER A 15 -10.07 0.65 -14.86
CA SER A 15 -8.93 0.59 -13.94
C SER A 15 -9.00 1.67 -12.84
N THR A 16 -9.54 2.86 -13.14
CA THR A 16 -9.74 3.90 -12.12
C THR A 16 -10.85 3.54 -11.15
N LEU A 17 -11.96 2.96 -11.64
CA LEU A 17 -13.00 2.41 -10.77
C LEU A 17 -12.45 1.31 -9.87
N ALA A 18 -11.64 0.40 -10.42
CA ALA A 18 -11.02 -0.67 -9.66
C ALA A 18 -10.19 -0.11 -8.50
N VAL A 19 -9.37 0.92 -8.75
CA VAL A 19 -8.61 1.61 -7.69
C VAL A 19 -9.53 2.22 -6.63
N ILE A 20 -10.61 2.92 -7.02
CA ILE A 20 -11.55 3.55 -6.09
C ILE A 20 -12.22 2.48 -5.21
N VAL A 21 -12.72 1.41 -5.81
CA VAL A 21 -13.36 0.30 -5.10
C VAL A 21 -12.37 -0.38 -4.16
N SER A 22 -11.13 -0.57 -4.58
CA SER A 22 -10.07 -1.16 -3.75
C SER A 22 -9.72 -0.31 -2.54
N ILE A 23 -9.56 1.01 -2.71
CA ILE A 23 -9.32 1.93 -1.59
C ILE A 23 -10.52 1.90 -0.63
N ALA A 24 -11.75 1.89 -1.15
CA ALA A 24 -12.96 1.79 -0.34
C ALA A 24 -13.00 0.47 0.45
N THR A 25 -12.69 -0.66 -0.17
CA THR A 25 -12.59 -1.97 0.49
C THR A 25 -11.52 -1.97 1.59
N GLY A 26 -10.36 -1.38 1.33
CA GLY A 26 -9.31 -1.22 2.35
C GLY A 26 -9.80 -0.43 3.57
N PHE A 27 -10.50 0.69 3.33
CA PHE A 27 -11.07 1.50 4.41
C PHE A 27 -12.17 0.75 5.18
N LEU A 28 -13.08 0.06 4.47
CA LEU A 28 -14.11 -0.76 5.08
C LEU A 28 -13.51 -1.88 5.94
N ALA A 29 -12.50 -2.59 5.44
CA ALA A 29 -11.79 -3.63 6.18
C ALA A 29 -11.27 -3.10 7.52
N ILE A 30 -10.60 -1.94 7.53
CA ILE A 30 -10.14 -1.30 8.76
C ILE A 30 -11.32 -1.04 9.70
N THR A 31 -12.40 -0.43 9.21
CA THR A 31 -13.55 -0.09 10.07
C THR A 31 -14.25 -1.31 10.67
N PHE A 32 -14.28 -2.45 9.97
CA PHE A 32 -14.86 -3.69 10.48
C PHE A 32 -13.93 -4.42 11.47
N LEU A 33 -12.61 -4.37 11.26
CA LEU A 33 -11.62 -5.08 12.08
C LEU A 33 -11.22 -4.30 13.35
N VAL A 34 -11.36 -2.97 13.35
CA VAL A 34 -11.12 -2.13 14.54
C VAL A 34 -12.29 -2.24 15.53
N LYS A 35 -12.16 -3.18 16.46
CA LYS A 35 -13.08 -3.36 17.61
C LYS A 35 -12.63 -2.62 18.87
N LYS A 36 -12.14 -1.37 18.73
CA LYS A 36 -11.79 -0.49 19.88
C LYS A 36 -12.94 0.45 20.24
N ASP A 37 -12.78 1.16 21.35
CA ASP A 37 -13.73 2.18 21.81
C ASP A 37 -14.05 3.22 20.73
N ARG A 38 -15.24 3.81 20.84
CA ARG A 38 -15.78 4.74 19.83
C ARG A 38 -14.86 5.94 19.59
N ALA A 39 -14.16 6.42 20.62
CA ALA A 39 -13.27 7.58 20.51
C ALA A 39 -12.00 7.24 19.73
N THR A 40 -11.32 6.13 20.06
CA THR A 40 -10.16 5.67 19.31
C THR A 40 -10.50 5.33 17.86
N ARG A 41 -11.64 4.66 17.63
CA ARG A 41 -12.13 4.38 16.27
C ARG A 41 -12.37 5.66 15.48
N GLY A 42 -13.06 6.64 16.07
CA GLY A 42 -13.30 7.94 15.44
C GLY A 42 -12.00 8.68 15.10
N ALA A 43 -11.05 8.74 16.03
CA ALA A 43 -9.77 9.39 15.83
C ALA A 43 -8.92 8.71 14.73
N LEU A 44 -8.95 7.37 14.65
CA LEU A 44 -8.30 6.59 13.62
C LEU A 44 -8.95 6.81 12.24
N THR A 45 -10.28 6.73 12.17
CA THR A 45 -11.03 6.99 10.94
C THR A 45 -10.74 8.40 10.40
N GLU A 46 -10.79 9.42 11.25
CA GLU A 46 -10.46 10.80 10.87
C GLU A 46 -9.00 10.92 10.39
N LEU A 47 -8.05 10.29 11.10
CA LEU A 47 -6.64 10.30 10.71
C LEU A 47 -6.43 9.69 9.32
N LEU A 48 -7.04 8.54 9.06
CA LEU A 48 -6.91 7.80 7.80
C LEU A 48 -7.66 8.49 6.66
N SER A 49 -8.88 8.99 6.89
CA SER A 49 -9.63 9.75 5.88
C SER A 49 -8.87 11.00 5.44
N ASN A 50 -8.26 11.73 6.38
CA ASN A 50 -7.42 12.88 6.07
C ASN A 50 -6.17 12.48 5.28
N ALA A 51 -5.57 11.33 5.59
CA ALA A 51 -4.43 10.81 4.83
C ALA A 51 -4.80 10.42 3.40
N VAL A 52 -5.94 9.74 3.21
CA VAL A 52 -6.45 9.39 1.86
C VAL A 52 -6.77 10.65 1.06
N LEU A 53 -7.44 11.64 1.67
CA LEU A 53 -7.74 12.92 1.04
C LEU A 53 -6.45 13.66 0.65
N LEU A 54 -5.49 13.74 1.56
CA LEU A 54 -4.18 14.35 1.29
C LEU A 54 -3.46 13.64 0.15
N GLY A 55 -3.39 12.31 0.19
CA GLY A 55 -2.76 11.51 -0.86
C GLY A 55 -3.42 11.73 -2.21
N PHE A 56 -4.76 11.75 -2.26
CA PHE A 56 -5.52 12.02 -3.48
C PHE A 56 -5.24 13.42 -4.03
N LEU A 57 -5.26 14.46 -3.18
CA LEU A 57 -4.97 15.83 -3.58
C LEU A 57 -3.53 15.96 -4.10
N VAL A 58 -2.54 15.45 -3.36
CA VAL A 58 -1.15 15.50 -3.79
C VAL A 58 -0.95 14.73 -5.09
N TRP A 59 -1.53 13.56 -5.24
CA TRP A 59 -1.46 12.78 -6.49
C TRP A 59 -2.07 13.53 -7.66
N LYS A 60 -3.27 14.10 -7.51
CA LYS A 60 -3.97 14.81 -8.59
C LYS A 60 -3.26 16.12 -8.96
N PHE A 61 -2.81 16.89 -7.98
CA PHE A 61 -2.12 18.16 -8.21
C PHE A 61 -0.62 18.02 -8.50
N SER A 62 -0.04 16.83 -8.35
CA SER A 62 1.35 16.57 -8.74
C SER A 62 1.63 16.89 -10.21
N TYR A 63 0.62 16.78 -11.08
CA TYR A 63 0.73 17.17 -12.48
C TYR A 63 1.11 18.64 -12.64
N ALA A 64 0.53 19.54 -11.84
CA ALA A 64 0.92 20.94 -11.84
C ALA A 64 2.39 21.13 -11.45
N LEU A 65 2.90 20.34 -10.50
CA LEU A 65 4.29 20.44 -10.07
C LEU A 65 5.28 19.94 -11.14
N PHE A 66 4.94 18.87 -11.85
CA PHE A 66 5.82 18.26 -12.84
C PHE A 66 5.67 18.83 -14.26
N HIS A 67 4.54 19.48 -14.56
CA HIS A 67 4.20 19.97 -15.90
C HIS A 67 3.65 21.42 -15.85
N LEU A 68 4.32 22.29 -15.08
CA LEU A 68 3.94 23.70 -14.91
C LEU A 68 3.64 24.41 -16.23
N ASP A 69 4.52 24.26 -17.23
CA ASP A 69 4.37 24.92 -18.54
C ASP A 69 3.07 24.51 -19.27
N GLN A 70 2.68 23.23 -19.17
CA GLN A 70 1.46 22.72 -19.80
C GLN A 70 0.21 23.19 -19.05
N VAL A 71 0.29 23.32 -17.72
CA VAL A 71 -0.81 23.82 -16.89
C VAL A 71 -1.08 25.30 -17.12
N VAL A 72 -0.03 26.12 -17.26
CA VAL A 72 -0.18 27.55 -17.56
C VAL A 72 -0.81 27.77 -18.93
N GLN A 73 -0.42 26.98 -19.94
CA GLN A 73 -0.99 27.08 -21.29
C GLN A 73 -2.42 26.55 -21.37
N ASN A 74 -2.73 25.47 -20.65
CA ASN A 74 -4.04 24.83 -20.66
C ASN A 74 -4.46 24.40 -19.25
N PRO A 75 -5.11 25.27 -18.46
CA PRO A 75 -5.50 24.96 -17.08
C PRO A 75 -6.46 23.77 -16.96
N SER A 76 -7.25 23.50 -17.99
CA SER A 76 -8.16 22.36 -18.06
C SER A 76 -7.44 21.01 -18.04
N SER A 77 -6.15 20.96 -18.40
CA SER A 77 -5.32 19.73 -18.38
C SER A 77 -5.27 19.07 -16.99
N LEU A 78 -5.35 19.85 -15.92
CA LEU A 78 -5.41 19.35 -14.54
C LEU A 78 -6.61 18.43 -14.29
N LEU A 79 -7.77 18.76 -14.87
CA LEU A 79 -9.00 17.98 -14.69
C LEU A 79 -8.90 16.65 -15.45
N TYR A 80 -8.38 16.68 -16.68
CA TYR A 80 -8.27 15.53 -17.57
C TYR A 80 -7.09 14.59 -17.27
N PHE A 81 -6.11 15.03 -16.48
CA PHE A 81 -4.99 14.19 -16.11
C PHE A 81 -5.46 12.95 -15.33
N SER A 82 -5.20 11.76 -15.89
CA SER A 82 -5.62 10.47 -15.32
C SER A 82 -4.69 9.94 -14.22
N GLY A 83 -3.72 10.75 -13.77
CA GLY A 83 -2.74 10.35 -12.78
C GLY A 83 -1.46 9.79 -13.38
N GLY A 84 -0.36 9.87 -12.62
CA GLY A 84 0.94 9.36 -13.03
C GLY A 84 1.71 8.75 -11.85
N GLU A 85 2.65 7.86 -12.16
CA GLU A 85 3.45 7.13 -11.17
C GLU A 85 4.27 8.06 -10.27
N ARG A 86 4.92 9.09 -10.85
CA ARG A 86 5.67 10.10 -10.09
C ARG A 86 4.79 10.83 -9.07
N GLY A 87 3.54 11.09 -9.44
CA GLY A 87 2.56 11.68 -8.54
C GLY A 87 2.19 10.76 -7.38
N ALA A 88 2.12 9.44 -7.63
CA ALA A 88 1.80 8.46 -6.60
C ALA A 88 2.92 8.38 -5.55
N TRP A 89 4.19 8.40 -5.98
CA TRP A 89 5.35 8.48 -5.09
C TRP A 89 5.35 9.76 -4.24
N LEU A 90 5.02 10.90 -4.84
CA LEU A 90 4.90 12.17 -4.12
C LEU A 90 3.77 12.12 -3.07
N ALA A 91 2.63 11.54 -3.43
CA ALA A 91 1.51 11.34 -2.51
C ALA A 91 1.89 10.42 -1.34
N ALA A 92 2.59 9.31 -1.61
CA ALA A 92 3.08 8.41 -0.57
C ALA A 92 4.02 9.14 0.41
N LEU A 93 4.95 9.95 -0.11
CA LEU A 93 5.85 10.75 0.72
C LEU A 93 5.08 11.78 1.58
N ALA A 94 4.12 12.49 1.00
CA ALA A 94 3.30 13.46 1.72
C ALA A 94 2.47 12.79 2.84
N VAL A 95 1.91 11.62 2.59
CA VAL A 95 1.17 10.84 3.60
C VAL A 95 2.08 10.36 4.72
N LEU A 96 3.30 9.90 4.42
CA LEU A 96 4.29 9.50 5.42
C LEU A 96 4.68 10.68 6.33
N VAL A 97 4.91 11.86 5.76
CA VAL A 97 5.19 13.08 6.52
C VAL A 97 4.00 13.44 7.39
N TYR A 98 2.78 13.40 6.84
CA TYR A 98 1.56 13.68 7.58
C TYR A 98 1.38 12.74 8.79
N PHE A 99 1.57 11.43 8.62
CA PHE A 99 1.51 10.49 9.75
C PHE A 99 2.58 10.79 10.79
N SER A 100 3.82 11.05 10.37
CA SER A 100 4.94 11.36 11.28
C SER A 100 4.65 12.59 12.15
N LEU A 101 4.01 13.60 11.59
CA LEU A 101 3.64 14.82 12.31
C LEU A 101 2.40 14.64 13.19
N ARG A 102 1.39 13.89 12.70
CA ARG A 102 0.09 13.77 13.37
C ARG A 102 0.08 12.72 14.47
N LEU A 103 0.84 11.64 14.32
CA LEU A 103 1.03 10.61 15.36
C LEU A 103 1.70 11.17 16.61
N ARG A 104 2.53 12.22 16.48
CA ARG A 104 3.11 12.93 17.63
C ARG A 104 2.09 13.80 18.38
N LYS A 105 0.99 14.18 17.73
CA LYS A 105 0.00 15.16 18.23
C LYS A 105 -1.31 14.52 18.69
N LYS A 106 -1.68 13.35 18.17
CA LYS A 106 -2.90 12.62 18.54
C LYS A 106 -2.59 11.48 19.50
N SER A 107 -3.52 11.17 20.41
CA SER A 107 -3.45 10.05 21.36
C SER A 107 -3.66 8.66 20.74
N VAL A 108 -3.50 8.52 19.41
CA VAL A 108 -3.72 7.23 18.74
C VAL A 108 -2.41 6.43 18.76
N PRO A 109 -2.41 5.19 19.28
CA PRO A 109 -1.22 4.36 19.33
C PRO A 109 -0.65 4.08 17.93
N VAL A 110 0.67 4.22 17.77
CA VAL A 110 1.36 4.05 16.48
C VAL A 110 1.22 2.63 15.95
N ASP A 111 1.26 1.62 16.82
CA ASP A 111 1.01 0.21 16.52
C ASP A 111 -0.37 -0.01 15.90
N LEU A 112 -1.41 0.67 16.42
CA LEU A 112 -2.77 0.58 15.90
C LEU A 112 -2.86 1.21 14.51
N VAL A 113 -2.21 2.35 14.29
CA VAL A 113 -2.20 3.01 12.98
C VAL A 113 -1.43 2.16 11.96
N ALA A 114 -0.25 1.64 12.33
CA ALA A 114 0.54 0.76 11.47
C ALA A 114 -0.25 -0.52 11.09
N TRP A 115 -0.90 -1.16 12.06
CA TRP A 115 -1.77 -2.31 11.82
C TRP A 115 -2.97 -1.97 10.94
N ALA A 116 -3.60 -0.81 11.13
CA ALA A 116 -4.72 -0.37 10.31
C ALA A 116 -4.28 -0.11 8.86
N VAL A 117 -3.18 0.62 8.67
CA VAL A 117 -2.62 0.90 7.33
C VAL A 117 -2.22 -0.39 6.64
N ALA A 118 -1.54 -1.33 7.32
CA ALA A 118 -1.17 -2.61 6.75
C ALA A 118 -2.40 -3.44 6.36
N THR A 119 -3.42 -3.50 7.23
CA THR A 119 -4.69 -4.20 6.95
C THR A 119 -5.41 -3.60 5.76
N GLY A 120 -5.56 -2.28 5.72
CA GLY A 120 -6.24 -1.61 4.61
C GLY A 120 -5.49 -1.73 3.30
N SER A 121 -4.16 -1.65 3.33
CA SER A 121 -3.32 -1.79 2.12
C SER A 121 -3.44 -3.20 1.54
N LEU A 122 -3.30 -4.24 2.36
CA LEU A 122 -3.44 -5.63 1.90
C LEU A 122 -4.85 -5.93 1.39
N ALA A 123 -5.89 -5.40 2.04
CA ALA A 123 -7.28 -5.58 1.58
C ALA A 123 -7.54 -4.82 0.26
N ALA A 124 -7.00 -3.61 0.12
CA ALA A 124 -7.12 -2.83 -1.11
C ALA A 124 -6.38 -3.51 -2.27
N THR A 125 -5.15 -3.98 -2.05
CA THR A 125 -4.40 -4.77 -3.04
C THR A 125 -5.19 -6.04 -3.38
N GLY A 126 -5.56 -6.88 -2.41
CA GLY A 126 -6.34 -8.08 -2.70
C GLY A 126 -7.60 -7.82 -3.53
N MET A 127 -8.32 -6.74 -3.25
CA MET A 127 -9.49 -6.33 -4.04
C MET A 127 -9.13 -5.84 -5.44
N TYR A 128 -8.04 -5.10 -5.59
CA TYR A 128 -7.60 -4.58 -6.89
C TYR A 128 -7.30 -5.73 -7.84
N GLN A 129 -6.48 -6.68 -7.39
CA GLN A 129 -6.16 -7.87 -8.17
C GLN A 129 -7.40 -8.74 -8.45
N LEU A 130 -8.34 -8.85 -7.52
CA LEU A 130 -9.61 -9.53 -7.78
C LEU A 130 -10.39 -8.86 -8.93
N LEU A 131 -10.47 -7.54 -8.93
CA LEU A 131 -11.13 -6.79 -9.99
C LEU A 131 -10.39 -6.92 -11.32
N THR A 132 -9.05 -6.90 -11.32
CA THR A 132 -8.23 -7.12 -12.53
C THR A 132 -8.49 -8.50 -13.14
N VAL A 133 -8.57 -9.57 -12.32
CA VAL A 133 -8.93 -10.92 -12.79
C VAL A 133 -10.31 -10.94 -13.47
N LEU A 134 -11.28 -10.24 -12.87
CA LEU A 134 -12.66 -10.23 -13.36
C LEU A 134 -12.83 -9.36 -14.61
N LEU A 135 -12.04 -8.30 -14.78
CA LEU A 135 -12.25 -7.27 -15.80
C LEU A 135 -11.28 -7.36 -16.99
N GLU A 136 -10.00 -7.62 -16.74
CA GLU A 136 -8.93 -7.43 -17.74
C GLU A 136 -8.36 -8.77 -18.27
N GLN A 137 -8.53 -9.89 -17.55
CA GLN A 137 -8.00 -11.23 -17.89
C GLN A 137 -6.49 -11.28 -18.26
N SER A 138 -5.74 -10.21 -18.03
CA SER A 138 -4.29 -10.16 -18.26
C SER A 138 -3.55 -10.71 -17.05
N GLY A 139 -2.73 -11.76 -17.22
CA GLY A 139 -1.86 -12.23 -16.14
C GLY A 139 -2.58 -12.99 -15.01
N PHE A 140 -3.63 -13.75 -15.32
CA PHE A 140 -4.44 -14.52 -14.35
C PHE A 140 -3.63 -15.21 -13.23
N LEU A 141 -2.51 -15.86 -13.56
CA LEU A 141 -1.67 -16.53 -12.57
C LEU A 141 -1.05 -15.57 -11.56
N TYR A 142 -0.56 -14.42 -12.02
CA TYR A 142 0.00 -13.37 -11.16
C TYR A 142 -1.07 -12.86 -10.20
N ASP A 143 -2.24 -12.50 -10.73
CA ASP A 143 -3.29 -11.90 -9.89
C ASP A 143 -3.83 -12.89 -8.85
N VAL A 144 -4.07 -14.15 -9.24
CA VAL A 144 -4.55 -15.18 -8.31
C VAL A 144 -3.53 -15.42 -7.19
N GLN A 145 -2.24 -15.52 -7.53
CA GLN A 145 -1.19 -15.68 -6.52
C GLN A 145 -1.07 -14.46 -5.60
N GLN A 146 -1.22 -13.25 -6.15
CA GLN A 146 -1.18 -12.02 -5.38
C GLN A 146 -2.38 -11.90 -4.43
N ILE A 147 -3.57 -12.33 -4.84
CA ILE A 147 -4.76 -12.43 -3.97
C ILE A 147 -4.50 -13.42 -2.84
N VAL A 148 -3.99 -14.61 -3.15
CA VAL A 148 -3.67 -15.63 -2.14
C VAL A 148 -2.64 -15.11 -1.15
N LEU A 149 -1.59 -14.44 -1.63
CA LEU A 149 -0.57 -13.84 -0.78
C LEU A 149 -1.18 -12.76 0.14
N CYS A 150 -2.00 -11.86 -0.39
CA CYS A 150 -2.66 -10.82 0.41
C CYS A 150 -3.55 -11.43 1.49
N LEU A 151 -4.32 -12.48 1.17
CA LEU A 151 -5.18 -13.18 2.14
C LEU A 151 -4.37 -13.88 3.24
N LEU A 152 -3.30 -14.59 2.88
CA LEU A 152 -2.41 -15.25 3.84
C LEU A 152 -1.79 -14.23 4.80
N PHE A 153 -1.28 -13.11 4.27
CA PHE A 153 -0.69 -12.06 5.09
C PHE A 153 -1.71 -11.30 5.92
N LEU A 154 -2.94 -11.09 5.41
CA LEU A 154 -4.03 -10.54 6.21
C LEU A 154 -4.34 -11.43 7.40
N VAL A 155 -4.53 -12.75 7.18
CA VAL A 155 -4.81 -13.70 8.25
C VAL A 155 -3.66 -13.74 9.26
N TRP A 156 -2.40 -13.75 8.78
CA TRP A 156 -1.24 -13.74 9.65
C TRP A 156 -1.15 -12.45 10.47
N LEU A 157 -1.36 -11.29 9.85
CA LEU A 157 -1.38 -9.98 10.52
C LEU A 157 -2.45 -9.94 11.62
N GLN A 158 -3.63 -10.51 11.38
CA GLN A 158 -4.69 -10.59 12.39
C GLN A 158 -4.33 -11.51 13.56
N ARG A 159 -3.69 -12.66 13.29
CA ARG A 159 -3.24 -13.59 14.35
C ARG A 159 -2.07 -13.03 15.15
N ALA A 160 -1.15 -12.33 14.50
CA ALA A 160 0.02 -11.72 15.13
C ALA A 160 -0.30 -10.41 15.87
N ARG A 161 -1.54 -9.91 15.82
CA ARG A 161 -1.92 -8.57 16.32
C ARG A 161 -1.38 -8.21 17.70
N LYS A 162 -1.39 -9.14 18.66
CA LYS A 162 -0.89 -8.90 20.02
C LYS A 162 0.65 -8.75 20.08
N GLN A 163 1.35 -9.37 19.15
CA GLN A 163 2.82 -9.38 19.06
C GLN A 163 3.35 -8.20 18.23
N LEU A 164 2.49 -7.48 17.51
CA LEU A 164 2.84 -6.32 16.68
C LEU A 164 3.32 -5.10 17.47
N ASN A 165 3.32 -5.14 18.81
CA ASN A 165 4.00 -4.13 19.60
C ASN A 165 5.53 -4.21 19.43
N GLU A 166 6.04 -5.37 19.00
CA GLU A 166 7.47 -5.59 18.80
C GLU A 166 7.86 -5.29 17.35
N LEU A 167 8.82 -4.36 17.17
CA LEU A 167 9.35 -4.01 15.85
C LEU A 167 9.91 -5.22 15.09
N ALA A 168 10.50 -6.20 15.80
CA ALA A 168 11.04 -7.41 15.20
C ALA A 168 9.96 -8.22 14.44
N VAL A 169 8.74 -8.27 14.97
CA VAL A 169 7.61 -8.98 14.34
C VAL A 169 7.18 -8.24 13.07
N TRP A 170 7.16 -6.92 13.08
CA TRP A 170 6.92 -6.11 11.88
C TRP A 170 7.96 -6.36 10.79
N LEU A 171 9.24 -6.34 11.16
CA LEU A 171 10.34 -6.60 10.22
C LEU A 171 10.25 -8.01 9.63
N MET A 172 9.89 -9.00 10.45
CA MET A 172 9.69 -10.37 9.99
C MET A 172 8.51 -10.47 9.01
N LEU A 173 7.36 -9.85 9.30
CA LEU A 173 6.21 -9.84 8.39
C LEU A 173 6.56 -9.18 7.06
N LEU A 174 7.20 -8.02 7.09
CA LEU A 174 7.62 -7.31 5.87
C LEU A 174 8.64 -8.12 5.05
N MET A 175 9.57 -8.79 5.73
CA MET A 175 10.57 -9.65 5.08
C MET A 175 9.90 -10.80 4.33
N TRP A 176 9.00 -11.53 4.99
CA TRP A 176 8.28 -12.64 4.36
C TRP A 176 7.36 -12.16 3.23
N PHE A 177 6.75 -10.98 3.39
CA PHE A 177 5.95 -10.38 2.32
C PHE A 177 6.82 -10.05 1.10
N ALA A 178 7.99 -9.44 1.31
CA ALA A 178 8.94 -9.13 0.24
C ALA A 178 9.43 -10.40 -0.48
N ILE A 179 9.73 -11.49 0.25
CA ILE A 179 10.07 -12.79 -0.33
C ILE A 179 8.88 -13.32 -1.18
N GLY A 180 7.66 -13.20 -0.66
CA GLY A 180 6.44 -13.53 -1.41
C GLY A 180 6.31 -12.75 -2.71
N GLN A 181 6.59 -11.44 -2.68
CA GLN A 181 6.59 -10.60 -3.89
C GLN A 181 7.61 -11.07 -4.93
N VAL A 182 8.82 -11.44 -4.53
CA VAL A 182 9.82 -12.00 -5.46
C VAL A 182 9.26 -13.21 -6.22
N TYR A 183 8.56 -14.10 -5.50
CA TYR A 183 7.92 -15.28 -6.09
C TYR A 183 6.79 -14.93 -7.06
N VAL A 184 5.82 -14.11 -6.64
CA VAL A 184 4.65 -13.74 -7.47
C VAL A 184 5.12 -13.02 -8.75
N GLN A 185 6.17 -12.20 -8.66
CA GLN A 185 6.71 -11.48 -9.82
C GLN A 185 7.27 -12.34 -10.94
N PHE A 186 7.55 -13.63 -10.72
CA PHE A 186 7.92 -14.53 -11.82
C PHE A 186 6.81 -14.72 -12.86
N TYR A 187 5.56 -14.43 -12.49
CA TYR A 187 4.38 -14.63 -13.32
C TYR A 187 3.90 -13.35 -14.00
N VAL A 188 4.57 -12.21 -13.78
CA VAL A 188 4.29 -10.95 -14.48
C VAL A 188 4.74 -11.07 -15.93
N GLN A 189 3.85 -10.71 -16.87
CA GLN A 189 4.14 -10.62 -18.30
C GLN A 189 3.94 -9.19 -18.79
N PRO A 190 4.84 -8.62 -19.63
CA PRO A 190 6.09 -9.19 -20.13
C PRO A 190 7.22 -9.16 -19.09
N ARG A 191 8.07 -10.20 -19.09
CA ARG A 191 9.22 -10.30 -18.18
C ARG A 191 10.48 -9.81 -18.87
N GLU A 192 10.97 -8.64 -18.46
CA GLU A 192 12.30 -8.18 -18.83
C GLU A 192 13.31 -8.64 -17.77
N ALA A 193 14.11 -9.65 -18.14
CA ALA A 193 15.20 -10.10 -17.29
C ALA A 193 16.33 -9.06 -17.32
N ALA A 194 16.64 -8.49 -16.16
CA ALA A 194 17.69 -7.48 -16.02
C ALA A 194 19.04 -8.14 -15.70
N PHE A 195 19.11 -8.96 -14.65
CA PHE A 195 20.35 -9.58 -14.20
C PHE A 195 20.12 -11.00 -13.67
N ALA A 196 20.95 -11.96 -14.12
CA ALA A 196 20.86 -13.38 -13.74
C ALA A 196 19.46 -14.02 -13.94
N GLY A 197 18.70 -13.52 -14.91
CA GLY A 197 17.32 -13.94 -15.15
C GLY A 197 16.28 -13.25 -14.26
N LEU A 198 16.66 -12.50 -13.22
CA LEU A 198 15.73 -11.75 -12.36
C LEU A 198 15.36 -10.40 -12.99
N SER A 199 14.11 -9.98 -12.79
CA SER A 199 13.67 -8.63 -13.17
C SER A 199 14.24 -7.57 -12.20
N SER A 200 14.30 -6.32 -12.65
CA SER A 200 14.74 -5.19 -11.80
C SER A 200 13.87 -5.08 -10.54
N GLU A 201 12.57 -5.33 -10.65
CA GLU A 201 11.65 -5.31 -9.51
C GLU A 201 11.94 -6.44 -8.51
N GLN A 202 12.24 -7.65 -9.00
CA GLN A 202 12.60 -8.78 -8.13
C GLN A 202 13.88 -8.50 -7.34
N LEU A 203 14.88 -7.87 -7.96
CA LEU A 203 16.12 -7.49 -7.28
C LEU A 203 15.88 -6.47 -6.17
N VAL A 204 14.97 -5.51 -6.38
CA VAL A 204 14.58 -4.53 -5.35
C VAL A 204 13.92 -5.24 -4.17
N TYR A 205 12.94 -6.12 -4.42
CA TYR A 205 12.30 -6.88 -3.34
C TYR A 205 13.26 -7.81 -2.60
N TYR A 206 14.19 -8.44 -3.33
CA TYR A 206 15.21 -9.30 -2.75
C TYR A 206 16.18 -8.50 -1.86
N GLY A 207 16.67 -7.36 -2.34
CA GLY A 207 17.50 -6.44 -1.56
C GLY A 207 16.79 -5.94 -0.30
N CYS A 208 15.52 -5.56 -0.43
CA CYS A 208 14.67 -5.19 0.71
C CYS A 208 14.53 -6.35 1.72
N ALA A 209 14.30 -7.58 1.27
CA ALA A 209 14.21 -8.74 2.15
C ALA A 209 15.50 -8.99 2.94
N LEU A 210 16.67 -8.86 2.30
CA LEU A 210 17.97 -9.00 2.97
C LEU A 210 18.20 -7.91 4.02
N LEU A 211 17.86 -6.66 3.70
CA LEU A 211 17.95 -5.54 4.65
C LEU A 211 17.04 -5.77 5.86
N LEU A 212 15.80 -6.21 5.62
CA LEU A 212 14.85 -6.50 6.68
C LEU A 212 15.30 -7.66 7.58
N LEU A 213 15.90 -8.70 6.99
CA LEU A 213 16.50 -9.81 7.73
C LEU A 213 17.63 -9.34 8.64
N PHE A 214 18.51 -8.49 8.12
CA PHE A 214 19.63 -7.95 8.88
C PHE A 214 19.17 -7.07 10.05
N LEU A 215 18.19 -6.20 9.82
CA LEU A 215 17.59 -5.36 10.85
C LEU A 215 16.85 -6.20 11.90
N SER A 216 16.09 -7.21 11.47
CA SER A 216 15.35 -8.09 12.37
C SER A 216 16.30 -8.83 13.32
N ARG A 217 17.39 -9.41 12.79
CA ARG A 217 18.42 -10.09 13.61
C ARG A 217 19.06 -9.16 14.64
N ARG A 218 19.40 -7.92 14.24
CA ARG A 218 19.98 -6.93 15.16
C ARG A 218 19.03 -6.58 16.30
N MET A 219 17.74 -6.42 16.01
CA MET A 219 16.72 -6.08 17.01
C MET A 219 16.46 -7.23 18.00
N THR A 220 16.39 -8.48 17.51
CA THR A 220 16.20 -9.66 18.37
C THR A 220 17.41 -9.90 19.27
N LYS A 221 18.63 -9.74 18.74
CA LYS A 221 19.86 -9.91 19.54
C LYS A 221 19.97 -8.89 20.68
N ARG A 222 19.69 -7.61 20.38
CA ARG A 222 19.72 -6.53 21.38
C ARG A 222 18.71 -6.71 22.52
N LYS A 223 17.59 -7.38 22.25
CA LYS A 223 16.58 -7.72 23.27
C LYS A 223 17.03 -8.88 24.16
N GLY A 224 17.78 -9.85 23.62
CA GLY A 224 18.39 -10.93 24.40
C GLY A 224 19.47 -10.43 25.35
N GLU A 225 20.37 -9.58 24.86
CA GLU A 225 21.44 -8.98 25.68
C GLU A 225 20.89 -8.16 26.86
N ASN A 226 19.85 -7.36 26.65
CA ASN A 226 19.20 -6.60 27.73
C ASN A 226 18.43 -7.47 28.75
N ALA A 227 18.09 -8.71 28.40
CA ALA A 227 17.37 -9.63 29.30
C ALA A 227 18.32 -10.43 30.20
N ASP A 228 19.58 -10.59 29.79
CA ASP A 228 20.63 -11.28 30.56
C ASP A 228 21.34 -10.34 31.56
N GLU A 229 21.17 -9.01 31.44
CA GLU A 229 21.74 -7.98 32.33
C GLU A 229 20.84 -7.57 33.52
N VAL A 230 19.65 -8.17 33.69
CA VAL A 230 18.67 -7.88 34.77
C VAL A 230 18.50 -9.09 35.67
#